data_AF-A0A5B1BCV7-F1
#
_entry.id   AF-A0A5B1BCV7-F1
#
_cell.length_a   1.000
_cell.length_b   1.000
_cell.length_c   1.000
_cell.angle_alpha   90.00
_cell.angle_beta   90.00
_cell.angle_gamma   90.00
#
_symmetry.space_group_name_H-M   'P 1'
#
loop_
_entity.id
_entity.type
_entity.pdbx_description
1 polymer ?
#
loop_
_entity_poly.entity_id
_entity_poly.type
_entity_poly.pdbx_seq_one_letter_code
_entity_poly.pdbx_strand_id
1 'polypeptide(L)'
;MVNTENFGKRIQEVMKFYHVSASGFADAMGVGRSSISHILSGRNKPSLDFVMRITEAYPEAELYWLLYGKGSFPKSEKSHEPITPKATEIIHKISENTTTPIKPEITEKDLFSQHTPEKENVAATIINDSESVRIKTTTTEKEIHQIVIFYKDGTFDAYRN
;
A
#
# COMPACT_ATOMS: atom_id res chain seq x y z
N MET A 1 4.70 15.71 -9.40
CA MET A 1 3.92 14.52 -9.80
C MET A 1 4.74 13.27 -9.49
N VAL A 2 4.13 12.18 -9.00
CA VAL A 2 4.87 10.93 -8.67
C VAL A 2 5.38 10.28 -9.95
N ASN A 3 6.67 9.96 -10.00
CA ASN A 3 7.28 9.21 -11.09
C ASN A 3 7.02 7.71 -10.89
N THR A 4 6.25 7.09 -11.79
CA THR A 4 5.79 5.70 -11.67
C THR A 4 6.92 4.68 -11.85
N GLU A 5 7.90 4.96 -12.72
CA GLU A 5 9.05 4.09 -12.93
C GLU A 5 9.93 4.02 -11.67
N ASN A 6 10.24 5.17 -11.08
CA ASN A 6 11.03 5.25 -9.84
C ASN A 6 10.25 4.68 -8.64
N PHE A 7 8.92 4.84 -8.62
CA PHE A 7 8.08 4.18 -7.63
C PHE A 7 8.19 2.66 -7.73
N GLY A 8 8.08 2.10 -8.94
CA GLY A 8 8.26 0.66 -9.19
C GLY A 8 9.62 0.14 -8.71
N LYS A 9 10.71 0.87 -9.00
CA LYS A 9 12.06 0.51 -8.51
C LYS A 9 12.13 0.45 -6.98
N ARG A 10 11.52 1.41 -6.29
CA ARG A 10 11.46 1.39 -4.81
C ARG A 10 10.64 0.23 -4.27
N ILE A 11 9.55 -0.17 -4.93
CA ILE A 11 8.83 -1.39 -4.57
C ILE A 11 9.74 -2.61 -4.72
N GLN A 12 10.56 -2.69 -5.77
CA GLN A 12 11.53 -3.78 -5.93
C GLN A 12 12.58 -3.80 -4.81
N GLU A 13 13.03 -2.63 -4.35
CA GLU A 13 13.95 -2.53 -3.20
C GLU A 13 13.30 -3.02 -1.91
N VAL A 14 12.04 -2.66 -1.65
CA VAL A 14 11.26 -3.17 -0.51
C VAL A 14 11.14 -4.70 -0.61
N MET A 15 10.70 -5.22 -1.76
CA MET A 15 10.56 -6.66 -1.96
C MET A 15 11.87 -7.42 -1.74
N LYS A 16 12.99 -6.85 -2.22
CA LYS A 16 14.33 -7.42 -2.05
C LYS A 16 14.76 -7.44 -0.59
N PHE A 17 14.51 -6.36 0.15
CA PHE A 17 14.87 -6.24 1.57
C PHE A 17 14.11 -7.23 2.44
N TYR A 18 12.81 -7.41 2.20
CA TYR A 18 11.97 -8.37 2.94
C TYR A 18 12.01 -9.79 2.37
N HIS A 19 12.78 -10.04 1.30
CA HIS A 19 12.86 -11.33 0.61
C HIS A 19 11.50 -11.90 0.15
N VAL A 20 10.58 -11.03 -0.27
CA VAL A 20 9.24 -11.42 -0.75
C VAL A 20 9.15 -11.40 -2.27
N SER A 21 8.45 -12.39 -2.84
CA SER A 21 8.16 -12.43 -4.27
C SER A 21 7.04 -11.43 -4.64
N ALA A 22 6.86 -11.14 -5.94
CA ALA A 22 5.76 -10.26 -6.38
C ALA A 22 4.38 -10.81 -6.00
N SER A 23 4.23 -12.14 -5.96
CA SER A 23 2.99 -12.79 -5.52
C SER A 23 2.79 -12.62 -4.02
N GLY A 24 3.82 -12.90 -3.21
CA GLY A 24 3.74 -12.72 -1.75
C GLY A 24 3.52 -11.26 -1.35
N PHE A 25 4.13 -10.31 -2.08
CA PHE A 25 3.89 -8.89 -1.88
C PHE A 25 2.43 -8.51 -2.19
N ALA A 26 1.84 -9.06 -3.26
CA ALA A 26 0.44 -8.84 -3.60
C ALA A 26 -0.49 -9.40 -2.51
N ASP A 27 -0.20 -10.61 -2.03
CA ASP A 27 -0.98 -11.31 -1.02
C ASP A 27 -0.94 -10.55 0.32
N ALA A 28 0.24 -10.06 0.75
CA ALA A 28 0.39 -9.24 1.97
C ALA A 28 -0.39 -7.92 1.92
N MET A 29 -0.52 -7.36 0.71
CA MET A 29 -1.22 -6.10 0.45
C MET A 29 -2.73 -6.30 0.20
N GLY A 30 -3.21 -7.54 0.07
CA GLY A 30 -4.59 -7.85 -0.31
C GLY A 30 -4.97 -7.35 -1.70
N VAL A 31 -4.01 -7.27 -2.63
CA VAL A 31 -4.23 -6.78 -4.00
C VAL A 31 -3.97 -7.87 -5.03
N GLY A 32 -4.56 -7.73 -6.23
CA GLY A 32 -4.32 -8.65 -7.33
C GLY A 32 -2.86 -8.62 -7.83
N ARG A 33 -2.31 -9.78 -8.19
CA ARG A 33 -0.94 -9.93 -8.73
C ARG A 33 -0.68 -9.08 -9.98
N SER A 34 -1.69 -8.94 -10.84
CA SER A 34 -1.64 -8.07 -12.02
C SER A 34 -1.39 -6.60 -11.65
N SER A 35 -1.96 -6.12 -10.54
CA SER A 35 -1.75 -4.76 -10.06
C SER A 35 -0.28 -4.53 -9.70
N ILE A 36 0.35 -5.48 -9.00
CA ILE A 36 1.79 -5.42 -8.70
C ILE A 36 2.61 -5.40 -10.00
N SER A 37 2.29 -6.26 -10.97
CA SER A 37 3.01 -6.28 -12.26
C SER A 37 2.97 -4.93 -12.99
N HIS A 38 1.81 -4.26 -13.04
CA HIS A 38 1.67 -2.97 -13.70
C HIS A 38 2.35 -1.82 -12.94
N ILE A 39 2.42 -1.89 -11.62
CA ILE A 39 3.17 -0.95 -10.77
C ILE A 39 4.67 -1.11 -11.00
N LEU A 40 5.17 -2.35 -10.98
CA LEU A 40 6.58 -2.65 -11.21
C LEU A 40 7.05 -2.25 -12.61
N SER A 41 6.18 -2.35 -13.62
CA SER A 41 6.49 -1.90 -14.98
C SER A 41 6.35 -0.38 -15.17
N GLY A 42 5.95 0.38 -14.14
CA GLY A 42 5.75 1.83 -14.21
C GLY A 42 4.58 2.29 -15.07
N ARG A 43 3.70 1.38 -15.51
CA ARG A 43 2.55 1.71 -16.39
C ARG A 43 1.37 2.29 -15.63
N ASN A 44 1.26 1.97 -14.34
CA ASN A 44 0.18 2.45 -13.48
C ASN A 44 0.69 3.39 -12.41
N LYS A 45 -0.12 4.39 -12.08
CA LYS A 45 0.08 5.23 -10.91
C LYS A 45 -0.49 4.54 -9.67
N PRO A 46 0.23 4.50 -8.54
CA PRO A 46 -0.32 3.94 -7.32
C PRO A 46 -1.47 4.79 -6.80
N SER A 47 -2.52 4.15 -6.29
CA SER A 47 -3.59 4.83 -5.53
C SER A 47 -3.09 5.16 -4.13
N LEU A 48 -3.74 6.12 -3.45
CA LEU A 48 -3.40 6.44 -2.06
C LEU A 48 -3.52 5.20 -1.16
N ASP A 49 -4.65 4.49 -1.25
CA ASP A 49 -4.91 3.26 -0.50
C ASP A 49 -3.79 2.23 -0.66
N PHE A 50 -3.32 2.05 -1.90
CA PHE A 50 -2.21 1.16 -2.18
C PHE A 50 -0.93 1.60 -1.47
N VAL A 51 -0.60 2.88 -1.47
CA VAL A 51 0.61 3.37 -0.79
C VAL A 51 0.49 3.26 0.73
N MET A 52 -0.69 3.56 1.29
CA MET A 52 -0.94 3.43 2.72
C MET A 52 -0.76 2.00 3.20
N ARG A 53 -1.33 1.03 2.48
CA ARG A 53 -1.15 -0.40 2.78
C ARG A 53 0.32 -0.84 2.74
N ILE A 54 1.15 -0.26 1.85
CA ILE A 54 2.59 -0.57 1.82
C ILE A 54 3.24 -0.10 3.12
N THR A 55 2.95 1.13 3.55
CA THR A 55 3.55 1.70 4.77
C THR A 55 3.10 0.97 6.03
N GLU A 56 1.91 0.34 6.01
CA GLU A 56 1.41 -0.50 7.10
C GLU A 56 2.07 -1.88 7.12
N ALA A 57 2.18 -2.54 5.95
CA ALA A 57 2.76 -3.87 5.83
C ALA A 57 4.30 -3.88 5.91
N TYR A 58 4.94 -2.80 5.49
CA TYR A 58 6.39 -2.66 5.39
C TYR A 58 6.84 -1.34 6.07
N PRO A 59 6.88 -1.29 7.41
CA PRO A 59 7.08 -0.05 8.17
C PRO A 59 8.45 0.62 7.94
N GLU A 60 9.43 -0.12 7.45
CA GLU A 60 10.72 0.43 7.00
C GLU A 60 10.59 1.36 5.78
N ALA A 61 9.55 1.18 4.95
CA ALA A 61 9.31 1.94 3.73
C ALA A 61 8.47 3.19 4.03
N GLU A 62 9.13 4.31 4.31
CA GLU A 62 8.45 5.57 4.59
C GLU A 62 7.70 6.12 3.36
N LEU A 63 6.53 6.71 3.58
CA LEU A 63 5.69 7.32 2.54
C LEU A 63 6.46 8.31 1.66
N TYR A 64 7.25 9.20 2.27
CA TYR A 64 7.96 10.24 1.53
C TYR A 64 9.07 9.65 0.65
N TRP A 65 9.75 8.62 1.15
CA TRP A 65 10.74 7.86 0.38
C TRP A 65 10.06 7.09 -0.76
N LEU A 66 8.96 6.39 -0.49
CA LEU A 66 8.20 5.65 -1.51
C LEU A 66 7.70 6.55 -2.65
N LEU A 67 7.25 7.77 -2.37
CA LEU A 67 6.68 8.65 -3.39
C LEU A 67 7.73 9.50 -4.13
N TYR A 68 8.73 10.00 -3.42
CA TYR A 68 9.65 11.02 -3.93
C TYR A 68 11.13 10.60 -3.90
N GLY A 69 11.45 9.44 -3.31
CA GLY A 69 12.83 8.98 -3.14
C GLY A 69 13.63 9.83 -2.15
N LYS A 70 12.94 10.54 -1.25
CA LYS A 70 13.55 11.41 -0.24
C LYS A 70 13.46 10.76 1.13
N GLY A 71 14.57 10.73 1.85
CA GLY A 71 14.75 9.95 3.08
C GLY A 71 15.65 8.75 2.83
N SER A 72 15.56 7.73 3.68
CA SER A 72 16.35 6.51 3.57
C SER A 72 15.48 5.28 3.75
N PHE A 73 15.79 4.24 3.01
CA PHE A 73 15.24 2.90 3.19
C PHE A 73 16.40 1.90 3.33
N PRO A 74 16.37 0.98 4.30
CA PRO A 74 15.41 0.91 5.42
C PRO A 74 15.54 2.11 6.38
N LYS A 75 14.54 2.31 7.24
CA LYS A 75 14.53 3.44 8.17
C LYS A 75 15.51 3.14 9.30
N SER A 76 16.64 3.85 9.34
CA SER A 76 17.56 3.74 10.47
C SER A 76 16.93 4.38 11.71
N GLU A 77 16.49 3.57 12.66
CA GLU A 77 16.18 4.05 14.01
C GLU A 77 17.47 4.52 14.68
N LYS A 78 17.82 5.80 14.53
CA LYS A 78 18.67 6.43 15.55
C LYS A 78 17.80 6.63 16.80
N SER A 79 17.98 5.71 17.74
CA SER A 79 17.76 5.81 19.19
C SER A 79 16.35 6.18 19.69
N HIS A 80 15.57 5.18 20.08
CA HIS A 80 14.84 5.22 21.35
C HIS A 80 15.74 4.58 22.43
N GLU A 81 16.82 5.26 22.79
CA GLU A 81 17.50 5.01 24.06
C GLU A 81 16.74 5.79 25.15
N PRO A 82 16.36 5.17 26.28
CA PRO A 82 15.76 5.91 27.38
C PRO A 82 16.78 6.92 27.92
N ILE A 83 16.43 8.20 27.82
CA ILE A 83 17.11 9.32 28.46
C ILE A 83 17.16 9.12 29.97
N THR A 84 18.22 8.45 30.46
CA THR A 84 18.68 8.60 31.84
C THR A 84 19.44 9.92 31.96
N PRO A 85 19.01 10.87 32.80
CA PRO A 85 19.72 12.12 33.01
C PRO A 85 20.97 11.86 33.86
N LYS A 86 22.16 11.89 33.23
CA LYS A 86 23.43 11.98 33.95
C LYS A 86 23.76 13.46 34.12
N ALA A 87 23.76 13.91 35.37
CA ALA A 87 24.09 15.25 35.81
C ALA A 87 25.53 15.64 35.43
N THR A 88 25.67 16.86 34.90
CA THR A 88 26.85 17.72 35.14
C THR A 88 26.36 19.16 35.23
N GLU A 89 26.59 19.75 36.39
CA GLU A 89 26.34 21.15 36.74
C GLU A 89 27.26 22.08 35.93
N ILE A 90 26.75 23.25 35.50
CA ILE A 90 27.36 24.59 35.59
C ILE A 90 26.23 25.64 35.42
N ILE A 91 25.76 26.09 36.57
CA ILE A 91 25.31 27.43 37.03
C ILE A 91 25.63 28.58 36.02
N HIS A 92 24.74 29.50 35.60
CA HIS A 92 24.09 30.57 36.39
C HIS A 92 23.08 31.40 35.54
N LYS A 93 21.92 31.69 36.15
CA LYS A 93 21.05 32.90 36.12
C LYS A 93 20.71 33.64 34.82
N ILE A 94 19.38 33.78 34.60
CA ILE A 94 18.55 35.01 34.66
C ILE A 94 17.09 34.52 34.84
N SER A 95 16.50 34.62 36.03
CA SER A 95 15.59 35.67 36.53
C SER A 95 14.14 35.60 35.98
N GLU A 96 13.27 35.04 36.82
CA GLU A 96 11.92 35.50 37.23
C GLU A 96 10.96 36.13 36.20
N ASN A 97 9.81 35.49 35.94
CA ASN A 97 8.53 35.99 36.51
C ASN A 97 7.31 35.03 36.30
N THR A 98 6.68 34.72 37.44
CA THR A 98 5.23 34.71 37.77
C THR A 98 4.18 33.78 37.11
N THR A 99 3.47 33.10 38.04
CA THR A 99 2.01 32.82 38.13
C THR A 99 1.37 31.61 37.43
N THR A 100 1.08 30.59 38.25
CA THR A 100 -0.08 29.68 38.29
C THR A 100 -1.45 30.39 38.24
N PRO A 101 -2.62 29.71 38.26
CA PRO A 101 -3.06 28.47 37.57
C PRO A 101 -4.50 28.60 37.01
N ILE A 102 -4.86 28.02 35.85
CA ILE A 102 -6.28 27.83 35.49
C ILE A 102 -6.52 26.50 34.76
N LYS A 103 -7.31 25.64 35.40
CA LYS A 103 -8.19 24.56 34.89
C LYS A 103 -9.62 24.96 35.33
N PRO A 104 -10.78 24.50 34.79
CA PRO A 104 -11.12 23.52 33.73
C PRO A 104 -11.76 24.26 32.51
N GLU A 105 -12.34 23.69 31.45
CA GLU A 105 -13.35 22.65 31.35
C GLU A 105 -13.65 22.38 29.87
N ILE A 106 -14.24 21.22 29.65
CA ILE A 106 -14.55 20.57 28.39
C ILE A 106 -15.80 21.23 27.80
N THR A 107 -15.85 21.46 26.48
CA THR A 107 -17.13 21.53 25.77
C THR A 107 -16.94 20.94 24.39
N GLU A 108 -17.34 19.68 24.28
CA GLU A 108 -17.61 18.99 23.03
C GLU A 108 -18.71 19.75 22.28
N LYS A 109 -18.44 20.14 21.04
CA LYS A 109 -19.48 20.40 20.05
C LYS A 109 -19.45 19.26 19.04
N ASP A 110 -20.15 18.21 19.42
CA ASP A 110 -20.68 17.17 18.55
C ASP A 110 -21.54 17.83 17.47
N LEU A 111 -21.05 17.83 16.23
CA LEU A 111 -21.66 18.48 15.07
C LEU A 111 -22.34 17.47 14.13
N PHE A 112 -22.54 16.23 14.57
CA PHE A 112 -23.18 15.19 13.77
C PHE A 112 -24.24 14.46 14.57
N SER A 113 -25.41 15.10 14.71
CA SER A 113 -26.62 14.38 15.05
C SER A 113 -27.64 14.49 13.93
N GLN A 114 -28.02 13.30 13.46
CA GLN A 114 -29.28 12.91 12.79
C GLN A 114 -29.32 13.00 11.26
N HIS A 115 -29.14 11.84 10.60
CA HIS A 115 -30.34 11.10 10.19
C HIS A 115 -30.11 9.58 10.10
N THR A 116 -31.15 8.86 10.50
CA THR A 116 -31.27 7.44 10.86
C THR A 116 -31.54 6.58 9.61
N PRO A 117 -31.24 5.26 9.62
CA PRO A 117 -31.42 4.38 8.47
C PRO A 117 -32.87 3.94 8.32
N GLU A 118 -33.37 3.94 7.09
CA GLU A 118 -34.64 3.30 6.73
C GLU A 118 -34.36 2.05 5.88
N LYS A 119 -34.93 0.93 6.33
CA LYS A 119 -34.90 -0.39 5.73
C LYS A 119 -35.91 -0.49 4.59
N GLU A 120 -35.66 -1.47 3.72
CA GLU A 120 -36.55 -2.20 2.77
C GLU A 120 -36.03 -2.10 1.33
N ASN A 121 -36.05 -3.13 0.48
CA ASN A 121 -36.68 -4.44 0.54
C ASN A 121 -35.92 -5.43 -0.37
N VAL A 122 -36.13 -6.72 -0.11
CA VAL A 122 -35.58 -7.87 -0.81
C VAL A 122 -36.19 -8.00 -2.22
N ALA A 123 -35.36 -8.16 -3.26
CA ALA A 123 -35.76 -8.82 -4.50
C ALA A 123 -34.53 -9.42 -5.19
N ALA A 124 -34.49 -10.75 -5.27
CA ALA A 124 -33.50 -11.52 -5.98
C ALA A 124 -33.64 -11.29 -7.50
N THR A 125 -32.56 -10.84 -8.14
CA THR A 125 -32.43 -10.85 -9.60
C THR A 125 -31.59 -12.05 -10.00
N ILE A 126 -32.26 -12.97 -10.70
CA ILE A 126 -31.70 -14.12 -11.41
C ILE A 126 -30.64 -13.62 -12.40
N ILE A 127 -29.37 -14.00 -12.20
CA ILE A 127 -28.34 -13.89 -13.24
C ILE A 127 -28.41 -15.18 -14.05
N ASN A 128 -29.02 -15.08 -15.23
CA ASN A 128 -28.90 -16.10 -16.26
C ASN A 128 -27.45 -16.12 -16.76
N ASP A 129 -26.82 -17.27 -16.55
CA ASP A 129 -25.54 -17.68 -17.12
C ASP A 129 -25.72 -17.93 -18.62
N SER A 130 -25.23 -17.01 -19.47
CA SER A 130 -24.81 -17.27 -20.86
C SER A 130 -24.46 -15.97 -21.59
N GLU A 131 -23.23 -15.49 -21.41
CA GLU A 131 -22.61 -14.62 -22.42
C GLU A 131 -21.17 -15.08 -22.65
N SER A 132 -21.01 -15.99 -23.62
CA SER A 132 -19.72 -16.22 -24.26
C SER A 132 -19.27 -14.92 -24.93
N VAL A 133 -18.25 -14.26 -24.37
CA VAL A 133 -17.57 -13.13 -25.01
C VAL A 133 -16.91 -13.63 -26.29
N ARG A 134 -17.60 -13.49 -27.43
CA ARG A 134 -17.03 -13.70 -28.75
C ARG A 134 -16.19 -12.49 -29.12
N ILE A 135 -14.87 -12.59 -28.97
CA ILE A 135 -13.95 -11.61 -29.54
C ILE A 135 -14.03 -11.73 -31.06
N LYS A 136 -14.51 -10.67 -31.72
CA LYS A 136 -14.45 -10.52 -33.17
C LYS A 136 -12.98 -10.43 -33.59
N THR A 137 -12.45 -11.48 -34.22
CA THR A 137 -11.11 -11.45 -34.81
C THR A 137 -11.18 -10.94 -36.24
N THR A 138 -10.52 -9.82 -36.49
CA THR A 138 -10.01 -9.45 -37.82
C THR A 138 -9.14 -10.60 -38.35
N THR A 139 -9.42 -11.06 -39.56
CA THR A 139 -8.66 -12.08 -40.29
C THR A 139 -7.26 -11.56 -40.63
N THR A 140 -6.33 -11.79 -39.72
CA THR A 140 -4.92 -11.98 -40.03
C THR A 140 -4.55 -13.33 -39.44
N GLU A 141 -3.98 -14.22 -40.27
CA GLU A 141 -3.51 -15.53 -39.83
C GLU A 141 -2.46 -15.32 -38.73
N LYS A 142 -2.83 -15.64 -37.48
CA LYS A 142 -1.91 -15.54 -36.35
C LYS A 142 -1.24 -16.89 -36.14
N GLU A 143 0.08 -16.89 -36.16
CA GLU A 143 0.87 -18.07 -35.79
C GLU A 143 0.92 -18.22 -34.27
N ILE A 144 0.81 -19.47 -33.82
CA ILE A 144 0.93 -19.81 -32.40
C ILE A 144 2.43 -19.90 -32.07
N HIS A 145 2.91 -18.99 -31.21
CA HIS A 145 4.29 -19.03 -30.72
C HIS A 145 4.49 -20.07 -29.61
N GLN A 146 3.51 -20.21 -28.69
CA GLN A 146 3.61 -21.16 -27.57
C GLN A 146 2.24 -21.53 -27.01
N ILE A 147 2.08 -22.80 -26.60
CA ILE A 147 0.95 -23.31 -25.79
C ILE A 147 1.49 -23.83 -24.47
N VAL A 148 0.85 -23.47 -23.35
CA VAL A 148 1.13 -24.06 -22.03
C VAL A 148 -0.16 -24.68 -21.48
N ILE A 149 -0.12 -25.96 -21.15
CA ILE A 149 -1.23 -26.74 -20.61
C ILE A 149 -0.96 -26.99 -19.13
N PHE A 150 -1.88 -26.60 -18.25
CA PHE A 150 -1.79 -26.84 -16.80
C PHE A 150 -2.71 -27.99 -16.40
N TYR A 151 -2.17 -28.94 -15.65
CA TYR A 151 -2.92 -30.07 -15.10
C TYR A 151 -3.39 -29.79 -13.67
N LYS A 152 -4.40 -30.53 -13.22
CA LYS A 152 -4.98 -30.36 -11.87
C LYS A 152 -4.01 -30.73 -10.74
N ASP A 153 -3.00 -31.55 -11.04
CA ASP A 153 -1.94 -31.92 -10.10
C ASP A 153 -0.82 -30.87 -10.01
N GLY A 154 -0.95 -29.76 -10.74
CA GLY A 154 0.02 -28.66 -10.76
C GLY A 154 1.18 -28.87 -11.74
N THR A 155 1.21 -29.97 -12.49
CA THR A 155 2.17 -30.16 -13.58
C THR A 155 1.77 -29.32 -14.81
N PHE A 156 2.71 -29.10 -15.72
CA PHE A 156 2.42 -28.40 -16.98
C PHE A 156 3.24 -28.93 -18.14
N ASP A 157 2.65 -28.86 -19.34
CA ASP A 157 3.33 -29.08 -20.62
C ASP A 157 3.46 -27.76 -21.38
N ALA A 158 4.58 -27.55 -22.05
CA ALA A 158 4.82 -26.38 -22.89
C ALA A 158 5.26 -26.79 -24.31
N TYR A 159 4.51 -26.33 -25.31
CA TYR A 159 4.77 -26.56 -26.73
C TYR A 159 5.15 -25.25 -27.40
N ARG A 160 6.25 -25.24 -28.16
CA ARG A 160 6.73 -24.09 -28.95
C ARG A 160 6.82 -24.51 -30.42
N ASN A 161 6.48 -23.58 -31.32
CA ASN A 161 6.67 -23.75 -32.76
C ASN A 161 8.12 -23.48 -33.17
#